data_AF-A0A9W7J778-F1
#
_entry.id   AF-A0A9W7J778-F1
#
_cell.length_a   1.000
_cell.length_b   1.000
_cell.length_c   1.000
_cell.angle_alpha   90.00
_cell.angle_beta   90.00
_cell.angle_gamma   90.00
#
_symmetry.space_group_name_H-M   'P 1'
#
loop_
_entity.id
_entity.type
_entity.pdbx_description
1 polymer ?
#
loop_
_entity_poly.entity_id
_entity_poly.type
_entity_poly.pdbx_seq_one_letter_code
_entity_poly.pdbx_strand_id
1 'polypeptide(L)'
;MFLRTLLMAATDKKQASELDSQFYHLMELKALRPLLHIRDGVDDINPLNILMVMEMPDDSSFFSSDNFRASALVTIIETLRGFVEIYDGLSSFPEMFLPIATLVLEISRQKHVPDAMKDKFNDVSQLIKEKAEETHTLRRPLQLRKQKPVPIKLVNPKFEENFVKGRDYDPDRERAERKKLRKLVNREAKGAVRELRKDNYFLYEVKQRDKELLEQERAAKYGKAIAFLQEQEHAFKSGQLGKGSGKRKR
;
A
#
# COMPACT_ATOMS: atom_id res chain seq x y z
N MET A 1 42.54 -7.08 6.97
CA MET A 1 43.18 -8.19 6.25
C MET A 1 44.70 -8.15 6.41
N PHE A 2 45.39 -7.18 5.80
CA PHE A 2 46.85 -7.05 5.90
C PHE A 2 47.42 -6.98 7.33
N LEU A 3 46.86 -6.14 8.21
CA LEU A 3 47.33 -6.05 9.60
C LEU A 3 47.14 -7.35 10.38
N ARG A 4 46.01 -8.05 10.16
CA ARG A 4 45.75 -9.35 10.78
C ARG A 4 46.81 -10.37 10.36
N THR A 5 47.16 -10.44 9.08
CA THR A 5 48.18 -11.39 8.60
C THR A 5 49.57 -11.07 9.12
N LEU A 6 49.92 -9.78 9.26
CA LEU A 6 51.20 -9.40 9.86
C LEU A 6 51.27 -9.79 11.33
N LEU A 7 50.19 -9.59 12.10
CA LEU A 7 50.11 -10.02 13.49
C LEU A 7 50.21 -11.55 13.61
N MET A 8 49.57 -12.31 12.71
CA MET A 8 49.72 -13.76 12.66
C MET A 8 51.15 -14.21 12.30
N ALA A 9 51.90 -13.44 11.52
CA ALA A 9 53.31 -13.72 11.25
C ALA A 9 54.24 -13.45 12.45
N ALA A 10 53.72 -12.87 13.53
CA ALA A 10 54.40 -12.65 14.80
C ALA A 10 53.99 -13.67 15.88
N THR A 11 53.09 -14.62 15.60
CA THR A 11 52.70 -15.64 16.57
C THR A 11 53.58 -16.89 16.51
N ASP A 12 53.95 -17.42 17.68
CA ASP A 12 54.82 -18.61 17.81
C ASP A 12 54.10 -19.92 17.44
N LYS A 13 52.76 -19.91 17.46
CA LYS A 13 51.94 -21.11 17.34
C LYS A 13 51.68 -21.45 15.87
N LYS A 14 51.95 -22.71 15.50
CA LYS A 14 51.28 -23.41 14.39
C LYS A 14 49.79 -23.64 14.75
N GLN A 15 48.98 -22.60 14.79
CA GLN A 15 47.53 -22.75 14.89
C GLN A 15 46.88 -22.02 13.73
N ALA A 16 46.86 -22.70 12.58
CA ALA A 16 45.81 -22.44 11.61
C ALA A 16 44.54 -23.02 12.21
N SER A 17 43.69 -22.19 12.81
CA SER A 17 42.32 -22.60 13.11
C SER A 17 41.57 -22.74 11.78
N GLU A 18 40.60 -23.65 11.68
CA GLU A 18 39.81 -23.86 10.45
C GLU A 18 39.08 -22.59 9.99
N LEU A 19 38.82 -21.64 10.90
CA LEU A 19 38.24 -20.32 10.61
C LEU A 19 39.17 -19.38 9.85
N ASP A 20 40.49 -19.57 9.95
CA ASP A 20 41.48 -18.77 9.21
C ASP A 20 41.62 -19.24 7.74
N SER A 21 41.19 -20.46 7.43
CA SER A 21 41.27 -21.10 6.10
C SER A 21 40.59 -20.28 4.99
N GLN A 22 39.46 -19.63 5.30
CA GLN A 22 38.72 -18.81 4.33
C GLN A 22 39.47 -17.53 3.93
N PHE A 23 40.30 -16.98 4.82
CA PHE A 23 41.05 -15.76 4.56
C PHE A 23 42.37 -16.02 3.84
N TYR A 24 43.00 -17.19 4.06
CA TYR A 24 44.21 -17.59 3.33
C TYR A 24 43.99 -17.82 1.84
N HIS A 25 42.76 -18.16 1.42
CA HIS A 25 42.46 -18.41 0.01
C HIS A 25 42.63 -17.15 -0.86
N LEU A 26 42.55 -15.96 -0.27
CA LEU A 26 42.72 -14.67 -0.96
C LEU A 26 44.17 -14.15 -0.95
N MET A 27 45.15 -14.94 -0.48
CA MET A 27 46.53 -14.48 -0.31
C MET A 27 47.57 -15.44 -0.89
N GLU A 28 48.62 -14.87 -1.50
CA GLU A 28 49.75 -15.62 -2.08
C GLU A 28 50.77 -16.13 -1.04
N LEU A 29 50.65 -15.75 0.23
CA LEU A 29 51.57 -16.13 1.31
C LEU A 29 51.28 -17.57 1.81
N LYS A 30 51.74 -18.57 1.06
CA LYS A 30 51.51 -20.01 1.32
C LYS A 30 52.22 -20.57 2.56
N ALA A 31 53.06 -19.81 3.25
CA ALA A 31 53.71 -20.24 4.48
C ALA A 31 53.85 -19.08 5.46
N LEU A 32 53.01 -19.07 6.50
CA LEU A 32 53.24 -18.26 7.71
C LEU A 32 54.43 -18.86 8.48
N ARG A 33 55.64 -18.64 7.98
CA ARG A 33 56.81 -18.70 8.86
C ARG A 33 56.71 -17.52 9.83
N PRO A 34 57.19 -17.65 11.08
CA PRO A 34 57.20 -16.55 12.03
C PRO A 34 58.21 -15.48 11.57
N LEU A 35 57.78 -14.61 10.65
CA LEU A 35 58.60 -13.59 9.99
C LEU A 35 58.90 -12.42 10.92
N LEU A 36 57.96 -12.10 11.81
CA LEU A 36 58.03 -10.97 12.75
C LEU A 36 58.24 -11.44 14.20
N HIS A 37 58.67 -12.68 14.39
CA HIS A 37 59.00 -13.20 15.72
C HIS A 37 60.33 -12.64 16.23
N ILE A 38 60.30 -12.12 17.45
CA ILE A 38 61.46 -11.58 18.16
C ILE A 38 62.12 -12.73 18.92
N ARG A 39 63.41 -12.96 18.68
CA ARG A 39 64.18 -14.07 19.29
C ARG A 39 64.99 -13.59 20.49
N ASP A 40 65.62 -12.43 20.33
CA ASP A 40 66.45 -11.78 21.35
C ASP A 40 65.72 -10.54 21.90
N GLY A 41 65.93 -10.24 23.19
CA GLY A 41 65.33 -9.07 23.83
C GLY A 41 65.79 -7.77 23.15
N VAL A 42 64.84 -6.87 22.88
CA VAL A 42 65.10 -5.56 22.27
C VAL A 42 65.04 -4.49 23.37
N ASP A 43 66.14 -3.74 23.54
CA ASP A 43 66.28 -2.72 24.59
C ASP A 43 65.70 -1.35 24.16
N ASP A 44 65.85 -0.97 22.88
CA ASP A 44 65.39 0.32 22.34
C ASP A 44 64.44 0.14 21.15
N ILE A 45 63.19 0.62 21.30
CA ILE A 45 62.17 0.60 20.25
C ILE A 45 62.11 1.97 19.57
N ASN A 46 62.62 2.04 18.34
CA ASN A 46 62.53 3.25 17.52
C ASN A 46 61.31 3.19 16.58
N PRO A 47 60.62 4.32 16.33
CA PRO A 47 59.55 4.35 15.33
C PRO A 47 60.14 4.07 13.94
N LEU A 48 59.49 3.17 13.18
CA LEU A 48 59.96 2.81 11.85
C LEU A 48 59.80 3.99 10.89
N ASN A 49 60.90 4.48 10.33
CA ASN A 49 60.87 5.47 9.26
C ASN A 49 60.67 4.76 7.91
N ILE A 50 59.44 4.80 7.39
CA ILE A 50 59.08 4.13 6.13
C ILE A 50 59.89 4.66 4.95
N LEU A 51 60.20 5.96 4.91
CA LEU A 51 60.99 6.55 3.81
C LEU A 51 62.41 5.99 3.78
N MET A 52 63.04 5.90 4.96
CA MET A 52 64.35 5.27 5.09
C MET A 52 64.31 3.80 4.67
N VAL A 53 63.26 3.07 5.07
CA VAL A 53 63.09 1.65 4.71
C VAL A 53 62.97 1.45 3.20
N MET A 54 62.26 2.33 2.50
CA MET A 54 62.06 2.25 1.04
C MET A 54 63.33 2.55 0.23
N GLU A 55 64.29 3.28 0.81
CA GLU A 55 65.58 3.60 0.17
C GLU A 55 66.65 2.53 0.41
N MET A 56 66.39 1.55 1.30
CA MET A 56 67.34 0.48 1.61
C MET A 56 67.28 -0.67 0.61
N PRO A 57 68.41 -1.33 0.31
CA PRO A 57 68.44 -2.50 -0.56
C PRO A 57 67.79 -3.72 0.11
N ASP A 58 67.09 -4.54 -0.67
CA ASP A 58 66.32 -5.71 -0.20
C ASP A 58 67.16 -6.70 0.65
N ASP A 59 68.46 -6.85 0.34
CA ASP A 59 69.39 -7.77 1.03
C ASP A 59 70.00 -7.20 2.31
N SER A 60 69.53 -6.05 2.80
CA SER A 60 70.04 -5.41 4.00
C SER A 60 69.85 -6.30 5.24
N SER A 61 70.91 -6.44 6.05
CA SER A 61 70.85 -7.14 7.35
C SER A 61 69.86 -6.51 8.33
N PHE A 62 69.49 -5.24 8.09
CA PHE A 62 68.49 -4.51 8.87
C PHE A 62 67.13 -5.22 8.90
N PHE A 63 66.68 -5.78 7.78
CA PHE A 63 65.38 -6.47 7.70
C PHE A 63 65.33 -7.78 8.49
N SER A 64 66.49 -8.36 8.76
CA SER A 64 66.60 -9.57 9.60
C SER A 64 66.76 -9.27 11.08
N SER A 65 66.96 -8.00 11.46
CA SER A 65 67.18 -7.59 12.84
C SER A 65 65.89 -7.64 13.68
N ASP A 66 66.03 -7.99 14.96
CA ASP A 66 64.90 -8.00 15.89
C ASP A 66 64.40 -6.58 16.21
N ASN A 67 65.29 -5.58 16.14
CA ASN A 67 64.93 -4.15 16.22
C ASN A 67 63.96 -3.75 15.11
N PHE A 68 64.19 -4.18 13.87
CA PHE A 68 63.26 -3.91 12.76
C PHE A 68 61.92 -4.60 12.99
N ARG A 69 61.91 -5.87 13.43
CA ARG A 69 60.67 -6.61 13.73
C ARG A 69 59.86 -5.93 14.84
N ALA A 70 60.51 -5.53 15.92
CA ALA A 70 59.88 -4.79 17.03
C ALA A 70 59.32 -3.44 16.56
N SER A 71 60.10 -2.67 15.80
CA SER A 71 59.68 -1.37 15.24
C SER A 71 58.48 -1.53 14.31
N ALA A 72 58.51 -2.52 13.41
CA ALA A 72 57.41 -2.83 12.50
C ALA A 72 56.14 -3.20 13.26
N LEU A 73 56.23 -4.08 14.27
CA LEU A 73 55.09 -4.46 15.10
C LEU A 73 54.49 -3.29 15.88
N VAL A 74 55.31 -2.38 16.41
CA VAL A 74 54.81 -1.17 17.07
C VAL A 74 54.08 -0.28 16.06
N THR A 75 54.62 -0.08 14.85
CA THR A 75 53.88 0.69 13.82
C THR A 75 52.56 0.03 13.40
N ILE A 76 52.50 -1.30 13.35
CA ILE A 76 51.25 -2.05 13.08
C ILE A 76 50.21 -1.79 14.17
N ILE A 77 50.62 -1.72 15.44
CA ILE A 77 49.70 -1.45 16.55
C ILE A 77 49.27 0.01 16.62
N GLU A 78 50.16 0.96 16.38
CA GLU A 78 49.80 2.39 16.32
C GLU A 78 48.85 2.67 15.14
N THR A 79 49.09 2.05 13.97
CA THR A 79 48.16 2.15 12.83
C THR A 79 46.83 1.46 13.12
N LEU A 80 46.84 0.30 13.80
CA LEU A 80 45.62 -0.37 14.25
C LEU A 80 44.81 0.53 15.18
N ARG A 81 45.46 1.20 16.14
CA ARG A 81 44.81 2.18 17.02
C ARG A 81 44.13 3.29 16.23
N GLY A 82 44.81 3.88 15.25
CA GLY A 82 44.21 4.87 14.36
C GLY A 82 42.97 4.35 13.62
N PHE A 83 43.00 3.11 13.13
CA PHE A 83 41.82 2.50 12.48
C PHE A 83 40.67 2.24 13.45
N VAL A 84 40.95 1.89 14.70
CA VAL A 84 39.95 1.73 15.76
C VAL A 84 39.23 3.05 16.07
N GLU A 85 39.95 4.17 16.00
CA GLU A 85 39.38 5.51 16.17
C GLU A 85 38.54 5.92 14.95
N ILE A 86 39.03 5.66 13.73
CA ILE A 86 38.33 6.04 12.48
C ILE A 86 37.04 5.23 12.28
N TYR A 87 37.06 3.93 12.60
CA TYR A 87 35.97 3.00 12.28
C TYR A 87 34.98 2.76 13.42
N ASP A 88 35.05 3.56 14.48
CA ASP A 88 34.22 3.45 15.68
C ASP A 88 32.70 3.50 15.39
N GLY A 89 32.29 4.28 14.39
CA GLY A 89 30.89 4.43 14.03
C GLY A 89 30.28 3.25 13.24
N LEU A 90 31.07 2.22 12.91
CA LEU A 90 30.58 1.10 12.11
C LEU A 90 29.82 0.08 12.96
N SER A 91 28.60 -0.26 12.52
CA SER A 91 27.82 -1.30 13.19
C SER A 91 28.46 -2.68 13.13
N SER A 92 29.40 -2.92 12.22
CA SER A 92 30.19 -4.16 12.06
C SER A 92 31.56 -4.11 12.76
N PHE A 93 31.79 -3.11 13.61
CA PHE A 93 33.06 -2.94 14.34
C PHE A 93 33.46 -4.20 15.14
N PRO A 94 32.58 -4.82 15.95
CA PRO A 94 32.96 -5.99 16.75
C PRO A 94 33.45 -7.17 15.91
N GLU A 95 32.79 -7.46 14.78
CA GLU A 95 33.16 -8.58 13.91
C GLU A 95 34.51 -8.39 13.23
N MET A 96 34.91 -7.14 12.98
CA MET A 96 36.18 -6.82 12.33
C MET A 96 37.35 -6.82 13.31
N PHE A 97 37.17 -6.23 14.50
CA PHE A 97 38.26 -5.92 15.41
C PHE A 97 38.42 -6.91 16.58
N LEU A 98 37.37 -7.60 17.02
CA LEU A 98 37.49 -8.60 18.11
C LEU A 98 38.47 -9.74 17.78
N PRO A 99 38.47 -10.34 16.56
CA PRO A 99 39.46 -11.35 16.21
C PRO A 99 40.89 -10.82 16.20
N ILE A 100 41.06 -9.52 15.93
CA ILE A 100 42.38 -8.87 15.94
C ILE A 100 42.82 -8.63 17.38
N ALA A 101 41.92 -8.17 18.26
CA ALA A 101 42.21 -7.98 19.68
C ALA A 101 42.64 -9.29 20.35
N THR A 102 42.01 -10.43 20.02
CA THR A 102 42.45 -11.74 20.53
C THR A 102 43.87 -12.09 20.07
N LEU A 103 44.22 -11.80 18.81
CA LEU A 103 45.57 -12.03 18.29
C LEU A 103 46.60 -11.13 18.96
N VAL A 104 46.28 -9.84 19.17
CA VAL A 104 47.18 -8.89 19.84
C VAL A 104 47.47 -9.33 21.28
N LEU A 105 46.46 -9.81 22.01
CA LEU A 105 46.64 -10.37 23.36
C LEU A 105 47.50 -11.64 23.37
N GLU A 106 47.36 -12.49 22.36
CA GLU A 106 48.20 -13.69 22.24
C GLU A 106 49.66 -13.34 22.01
N ILE A 107 49.95 -12.30 21.23
CA ILE A 107 51.32 -11.82 21.00
C ILE A 107 51.87 -11.18 22.29
N SER A 108 51.08 -10.35 22.98
CA SER A 108 51.47 -9.73 24.27
C SER A 108 51.88 -10.76 25.33
N ARG A 109 51.28 -11.95 25.31
CA ARG A 109 51.57 -13.05 26.25
C ARG A 109 52.85 -13.84 25.93
N GLN A 110 53.52 -13.58 24.81
CA GLN A 110 54.76 -14.25 24.46
C GLN A 110 55.92 -13.79 25.34
N LYS A 111 56.86 -14.70 25.61
CA LYS A 111 57.99 -14.46 26.53
C LYS A 111 59.01 -13.45 26.00
N HIS A 112 59.16 -13.35 24.68
CA HIS A 112 60.23 -12.59 24.02
C HIS A 112 59.81 -11.15 23.67
N VAL A 113 58.58 -10.74 24.02
CA VAL A 113 58.09 -9.38 23.77
C VAL A 113 58.51 -8.46 24.93
N PRO A 114 59.16 -7.31 24.66
CA PRO A 114 59.53 -6.33 25.70
C PRO A 114 58.30 -5.78 26.45
N ASP A 115 58.45 -5.49 27.74
CA ASP A 115 57.32 -5.07 28.59
C ASP A 115 56.68 -3.75 28.12
N ALA A 116 57.48 -2.77 27.69
CA ALA A 116 56.98 -1.52 27.13
C ALA A 116 56.07 -1.71 25.89
N MET A 117 56.23 -2.81 25.16
CA MET A 117 55.41 -3.17 24.02
C MET A 117 54.13 -3.91 24.44
N LYS A 118 54.22 -4.75 25.48
CA LYS A 118 53.06 -5.42 26.07
C LYS A 118 52.02 -4.42 26.55
N ASP A 119 52.47 -3.34 27.19
CA ASP A 119 51.57 -2.28 27.67
C ASP A 119 50.76 -1.68 26.51
N LYS A 120 51.43 -1.25 25.43
CA LYS A 120 50.75 -0.74 24.23
C LYS A 120 49.79 -1.75 23.60
N PHE A 121 50.14 -3.03 23.61
CA PHE A 121 49.31 -4.09 23.02
C PHE A 121 48.07 -4.33 23.87
N ASN A 122 48.23 -4.32 25.18
CA ASN A 122 47.12 -4.45 26.14
C ASN A 122 46.19 -3.25 26.05
N ASP A 123 46.73 -2.03 25.98
CA ASP A 123 45.95 -0.79 25.81
C ASP A 123 45.08 -0.82 24.55
N VAL A 124 45.66 -1.17 23.40
CA VAL A 124 44.91 -1.25 22.13
C VAL A 124 43.90 -2.40 22.18
N SER A 125 44.24 -3.54 22.77
CA SER A 125 43.26 -4.62 22.93
C SER A 125 42.10 -4.23 23.86
N GLN A 126 42.37 -3.47 24.91
CA GLN A 126 41.34 -3.02 25.84
C GLN A 126 40.42 -1.99 25.16
N LEU A 127 41.01 -1.01 24.45
CA LEU A 127 40.27 -0.03 23.65
C LEU A 127 39.30 -0.70 22.66
N ILE A 128 39.75 -1.75 21.96
CA ILE A 128 38.88 -2.50 21.03
C ILE A 128 37.72 -3.17 21.77
N LYS A 129 37.97 -3.76 22.94
CA LYS A 129 36.91 -4.43 23.72
C LYS A 129 35.88 -3.45 24.23
N GLU A 130 36.32 -2.32 24.79
CA GLU A 130 35.43 -1.27 25.30
C GLU A 130 34.51 -0.76 24.19
N LYS A 131 35.06 -0.39 23.03
CA LYS A 131 34.26 0.04 21.87
C LYS A 131 33.35 -1.05 21.31
N ALA A 132 33.80 -2.30 21.33
CA ALA A 132 32.97 -3.42 20.89
C ALA A 132 31.77 -3.62 21.83
N GLU A 133 31.97 -3.52 23.15
CA GLU A 133 30.90 -3.57 24.16
C GLU A 133 29.91 -2.42 23.98
N GLU A 134 30.40 -1.19 23.83
CA GLU A 134 29.57 -0.02 23.52
C GLU A 134 28.73 -0.26 22.25
N THR A 135 29.36 -0.73 21.17
CA THR A 135 28.67 -1.04 19.92
C THR A 135 27.62 -2.13 20.12
N HIS A 136 27.91 -3.17 20.90
CA HIS A 136 26.95 -4.23 21.23
C HIS A 136 25.74 -3.70 22.00
N THR A 137 25.94 -2.81 22.98
CA THR A 137 24.84 -2.22 23.77
C THR A 137 23.93 -1.34 22.92
N LEU A 138 24.50 -0.60 21.95
CA LEU A 138 23.75 0.29 21.07
C LEU A 138 23.13 -0.43 19.86
N ARG A 139 23.56 -1.66 19.57
CA ARG A 139 23.20 -2.39 18.36
C ARG A 139 21.71 -2.68 18.31
N ARG A 140 21.12 -2.42 17.14
CA ARG A 140 19.74 -2.80 16.83
C ARG A 140 19.71 -3.74 15.64
N PRO A 141 18.75 -4.68 15.59
CA PRO A 141 18.59 -5.55 14.43
C PRO A 141 18.27 -4.72 13.18
N LEU A 142 18.84 -5.12 12.03
CA LEU A 142 18.64 -4.44 10.76
C LEU A 142 17.18 -4.53 10.30
N GLN A 143 16.60 -3.39 9.93
CA GLN A 143 15.23 -3.28 9.45
C GLN A 143 15.21 -2.77 8.00
N LEU A 144 15.79 -3.56 7.09
CA LEU A 144 16.02 -3.17 5.69
C LEU A 144 14.73 -2.93 4.89
N ARG A 145 13.64 -3.62 5.24
CA ARG A 145 12.37 -3.62 4.50
C ARG A 145 11.29 -2.77 5.16
N LYS A 146 11.66 -1.69 5.85
CA LYS A 146 10.69 -0.73 6.38
C LYS A 146 10.28 0.25 5.30
N GLN A 147 9.08 0.06 4.76
CA GLN A 147 8.47 0.98 3.80
C GLN A 147 7.31 1.72 4.49
N LYS A 148 7.16 3.01 4.17
CA LYS A 148 5.98 3.76 4.60
C LYS A 148 4.77 3.24 3.80
N PRO A 149 3.63 2.99 4.46
CA PRO A 149 2.43 2.53 3.76
C PRO A 149 1.99 3.58 2.74
N VAL A 150 1.56 3.13 1.56
CA VAL A 150 1.04 4.02 0.52
C VAL A 150 -0.31 4.56 0.98
N PRO A 151 -0.55 5.89 0.95
CA PRO A 151 -1.82 6.47 1.35
C PRO A 151 -2.95 6.02 0.42
N ILE A 152 -4.17 5.97 0.96
CA ILE A 152 -5.37 5.66 0.19
C ILE A 152 -5.55 6.72 -0.90
N LYS A 153 -5.83 6.29 -2.14
CA LYS A 153 -6.10 7.19 -3.24
C LYS A 153 -7.39 7.96 -2.97
N LEU A 154 -7.27 9.27 -2.78
CA LEU A 154 -8.41 10.18 -2.67
C LEU A 154 -8.93 10.52 -4.07
N VAL A 155 -10.25 10.52 -4.23
CA VAL A 155 -10.93 10.92 -5.47
C VAL A 155 -11.84 12.10 -5.18
N ASN A 156 -11.94 13.02 -6.14
CA ASN A 156 -12.81 14.18 -6.00
C ASN A 156 -14.27 13.77 -6.26
N PRO A 157 -15.21 14.12 -5.37
CA PRO A 157 -16.62 13.83 -5.60
C PRO A 157 -17.13 14.64 -6.80
N LYS A 158 -17.96 14.00 -7.63
CA LYS A 158 -18.64 14.66 -8.73
C LYS A 158 -19.99 15.20 -8.24
N PHE A 159 -20.12 16.50 -8.14
CA PHE A 159 -21.37 17.19 -7.80
C PHE A 159 -21.45 18.52 -8.56
N GLU A 160 -22.64 19.12 -8.54
CA GLU A 160 -22.87 20.46 -9.08
C GLU A 160 -22.98 21.44 -7.93
N GLU A 161 -22.28 22.56 -8.04
CA GLU A 161 -22.27 23.59 -7.00
C GLU A 161 -23.65 24.23 -6.80
N ASN A 162 -24.40 24.45 -7.89
CA ASN A 162 -25.72 25.07 -7.88
C ASN A 162 -26.84 24.06 -8.15
N PHE A 163 -26.88 22.97 -7.38
CA PHE A 163 -27.87 21.92 -7.57
C PHE A 163 -29.31 22.41 -7.36
N VAL A 164 -30.18 22.08 -8.31
CA VAL A 164 -31.62 22.41 -8.27
C VAL A 164 -32.41 21.15 -8.55
N LYS A 165 -33.28 20.76 -7.60
CA LYS A 165 -34.10 19.56 -7.71
C LYS A 165 -35.04 19.64 -8.91
N GLY A 166 -34.97 18.64 -9.79
CA GLY A 166 -35.85 18.51 -10.97
C GLY A 166 -35.32 19.15 -12.26
N ARG A 167 -34.15 19.80 -12.21
CA ARG A 167 -33.39 20.20 -13.40
C ARG A 167 -32.59 19.01 -13.94
N ASP A 168 -32.51 18.91 -15.26
CA ASP A 168 -31.65 17.93 -15.95
C ASP A 168 -30.32 18.61 -16.25
N TYR A 169 -29.22 17.99 -15.83
CA TYR A 169 -27.86 18.51 -15.95
C TYR A 169 -27.01 17.66 -16.92
N ASP A 170 -27.67 17.10 -17.93
CA ASP A 170 -27.00 16.44 -19.04
C ASP A 170 -26.05 17.42 -19.74
N PRO A 171 -24.75 17.09 -19.89
CA PRO A 171 -23.81 17.93 -20.64
C PRO A 171 -24.20 18.07 -22.12
N ASP A 172 -24.93 17.09 -22.68
CA ASP A 172 -25.43 17.13 -24.06
C ASP A 172 -26.78 17.84 -24.13
N ARG A 173 -26.75 19.08 -24.63
CA ARG A 173 -27.93 19.94 -24.72
C ARG A 173 -29.01 19.38 -25.65
N GLU A 174 -28.63 18.75 -26.76
CA GLU A 174 -29.59 18.21 -27.72
C GLU A 174 -30.38 17.05 -27.10
N ARG A 175 -29.70 16.22 -26.31
CA ARG A 175 -30.34 15.12 -25.58
C ARG A 175 -31.29 15.62 -24.50
N ALA A 176 -30.89 16.64 -23.75
CA ALA A 176 -31.74 17.27 -22.74
C ALA A 176 -33.01 17.87 -23.36
N GLU A 177 -32.88 18.58 -24.48
CA GLU A 177 -34.00 19.21 -25.19
C GLU A 177 -34.97 18.16 -25.76
N ARG A 178 -34.46 17.10 -26.39
CA ARG A 178 -35.29 15.99 -26.88
C ARG A 178 -36.09 15.33 -25.76
N LYS A 179 -35.46 15.08 -24.61
CA LYS A 179 -36.14 14.48 -23.43
C LYS A 179 -37.20 15.42 -22.87
N LYS A 180 -36.92 16.73 -22.82
CA LYS A 180 -37.88 17.76 -22.41
C LYS A 180 -39.11 17.77 -23.33
N LEU A 181 -38.91 17.81 -24.65
CA LEU A 181 -39.98 17.78 -25.63
C LEU A 181 -40.84 16.52 -25.53
N ARG A 182 -40.20 15.34 -25.42
CA ARG A 182 -40.91 14.07 -25.26
C ARG A 182 -41.78 14.05 -23.99
N LYS A 183 -41.30 14.65 -22.89
CA LYS A 183 -42.07 14.78 -21.65
C LYS A 183 -43.29 15.69 -21.82
N LEU A 184 -43.15 16.78 -22.57
CA LEU A 184 -44.26 17.70 -22.89
C LEU A 184 -45.34 16.99 -23.72
N VAL A 185 -44.95 16.34 -24.83
CA VAL A 185 -45.86 15.59 -25.70
C VAL A 185 -46.64 14.54 -24.92
N ASN A 186 -45.97 13.74 -24.09
CA ASN A 186 -46.63 12.72 -23.28
C ASN A 186 -47.60 13.31 -22.25
N ARG A 187 -47.29 14.47 -21.68
CA ARG A 187 -48.16 15.15 -20.71
C ARG A 187 -49.41 15.68 -21.40
N GLU A 188 -49.24 16.33 -22.55
CA GLU A 188 -50.33 16.87 -23.35
C GLU A 188 -51.22 15.76 -23.90
N ALA A 189 -50.64 14.68 -24.45
CA ALA A 189 -51.39 13.52 -24.91
C ALA A 189 -52.22 12.89 -23.79
N LYS A 190 -51.65 12.73 -22.58
CA LYS A 190 -52.39 12.23 -21.41
C LYS A 190 -53.51 13.18 -20.98
N GLY A 191 -53.29 14.50 -21.06
CA GLY A 191 -54.31 15.51 -20.78
C GLY A 191 -55.47 15.42 -21.77
N ALA A 192 -55.17 15.43 -23.07
CA ALA A 192 -56.15 15.34 -24.15
C ALA A 192 -57.01 14.07 -24.04
N VAL A 193 -56.38 12.91 -23.79
CA VAL A 193 -57.12 11.65 -23.61
C VAL A 193 -58.05 11.70 -22.38
N ARG A 194 -57.67 12.39 -21.30
CA ARG A 194 -58.54 12.54 -20.12
C ARG A 194 -59.75 13.41 -20.42
N GLU A 195 -59.57 14.51 -21.12
CA GLU A 195 -60.69 15.40 -21.50
C GLU A 195 -61.63 14.69 -22.48
N LEU A 196 -61.10 14.02 -23.52
CA LEU A 196 -61.93 13.23 -24.44
C LEU A 196 -62.77 12.15 -23.74
N ARG A 197 -62.23 11.52 -22.68
CA ARG A 197 -62.99 10.57 -21.87
C ARG A 197 -64.13 11.25 -21.13
N LYS A 198 -63.86 12.40 -20.48
CA LYS A 198 -64.91 13.16 -19.77
C LYS A 198 -66.01 13.62 -20.72
N ASP A 199 -65.64 14.13 -21.89
CA ASP A 199 -66.59 14.55 -22.93
C ASP A 199 -67.45 13.38 -23.40
N ASN A 200 -66.84 12.20 -23.57
CA ASN A 200 -67.57 10.99 -23.95
C ASN A 200 -68.59 10.59 -22.86
N TYR A 201 -68.18 10.57 -21.59
CA TYR A 201 -69.10 10.29 -20.48
C TYR A 201 -70.25 11.31 -20.43
N PHE A 202 -69.95 12.59 -20.60
CA PHE A 202 -70.96 13.64 -20.64
C PHE A 202 -71.96 13.44 -21.80
N LEU A 203 -71.47 13.20 -23.02
CA LEU A 203 -72.32 12.94 -24.18
C LEU A 203 -73.16 11.67 -24.01
N TYR A 204 -72.60 10.65 -23.37
CA TYR A 204 -73.33 9.43 -23.07
C TYR A 204 -74.51 9.71 -22.12
N GLU A 205 -74.28 10.44 -21.02
CA GLU A 205 -75.35 10.82 -20.10
C GLU A 205 -76.46 11.65 -20.78
N VAL A 206 -76.08 12.64 -21.60
CA VAL A 206 -77.05 13.45 -22.35
C VAL A 206 -77.90 12.56 -23.27
N LYS A 207 -77.26 11.67 -24.04
CA LYS A 207 -77.98 10.73 -24.92
C LYS A 207 -78.90 9.77 -24.16
N GLN A 208 -78.50 9.32 -22.97
CA GLN A 208 -79.38 8.48 -22.15
C GLN A 208 -80.60 9.25 -21.68
N ARG A 209 -80.43 10.48 -21.17
CA ARG A 209 -81.56 11.35 -20.77
C ARG A 209 -82.52 11.60 -21.93
N ASP A 210 -82.00 11.92 -23.13
CA ASP A 210 -82.83 12.15 -24.32
C ASP A 210 -83.61 10.88 -24.71
N LYS A 211 -82.98 9.71 -24.62
CA LYS A 211 -83.61 8.42 -24.92
C LYS A 211 -84.69 8.08 -23.90
N GLU A 212 -84.44 8.30 -22.61
CA GLU A 212 -85.41 8.10 -21.53
C GLU A 212 -86.63 9.01 -21.71
N LEU A 213 -86.43 10.29 -22.03
CA LEU A 213 -87.52 11.22 -22.33
C LEU A 213 -88.36 10.74 -23.52
N LEU A 214 -87.71 10.31 -24.61
CA LEU A 214 -88.41 9.82 -25.80
C LEU A 214 -89.17 8.51 -25.54
N GLU A 215 -88.64 7.65 -24.67
CA GLU A 215 -89.31 6.42 -24.22
C GLU A 215 -90.52 6.73 -23.32
N GLN A 216 -90.39 7.69 -22.39
CA GLN A 216 -91.50 8.18 -21.58
C GLN A 216 -92.62 8.79 -22.44
N GLU A 217 -92.27 9.62 -23.43
CA GLU A 217 -93.24 10.18 -24.39
C GLU A 217 -93.96 9.09 -25.17
N ARG A 218 -93.21 8.08 -25.65
CA ARG A 218 -93.78 6.94 -26.38
C ARG A 218 -94.70 6.11 -25.49
N ALA A 219 -94.28 5.82 -24.26
CA ALA A 219 -95.08 5.09 -23.28
C ALA A 219 -96.37 5.86 -22.91
N ALA A 220 -96.28 7.17 -22.74
CA ALA A 220 -97.45 8.02 -22.48
C ALA A 220 -98.43 8.03 -23.68
N LYS A 221 -97.93 8.14 -24.92
CA LYS A 221 -98.76 8.04 -26.13
C LYS A 221 -99.42 6.66 -26.25
N TYR A 222 -98.67 5.60 -26.02
CA TYR A 222 -99.17 4.22 -26.05
C TYR A 222 -100.21 3.97 -24.95
N GLY A 223 -99.95 4.43 -23.73
CA GLY A 223 -100.89 4.35 -22.60
C GLY A 223 -102.20 5.09 -22.87
N LYS A 224 -102.15 6.30 -23.46
CA LYS A 224 -103.35 7.03 -23.92
C LYS A 224 -104.14 6.21 -24.97
N ALA A 225 -103.44 5.61 -25.93
CA ALA A 225 -104.09 4.78 -26.94
C ALA A 225 -104.75 3.52 -26.34
N ILE A 226 -104.10 2.83 -25.40
CA ILE A 226 -104.70 1.69 -24.68
C ILE A 226 -105.89 2.12 -23.85
N ALA A 227 -105.77 3.20 -23.07
CA ALA A 227 -106.87 3.70 -22.25
C ALA A 227 -108.11 4.02 -23.10
N PHE A 228 -107.90 4.64 -24.27
CA PHE A 228 -108.97 4.87 -25.24
C PHE A 228 -109.60 3.57 -25.77
N LEU A 229 -108.79 2.55 -26.09
CA LEU A 229 -109.31 1.24 -26.51
C LEU A 229 -110.10 0.55 -25.39
N GLN A 230 -109.63 0.61 -24.15
CA GLN A 230 -110.32 0.07 -22.98
C GLN A 230 -111.65 0.79 -22.72
N GLU A 231 -111.69 2.11 -22.89
CA GLU A 231 -112.92 2.89 -22.79
C GLU A 231 -113.94 2.47 -23.86
N GLN A 232 -113.50 2.25 -25.10
CA GLN A 232 -114.36 1.69 -26.15
C GLN A 232 -114.89 0.30 -25.80
N GLU A 233 -114.03 -0.59 -25.30
CA GLU A 233 -114.42 -1.93 -24.88
C GLU A 233 -115.45 -1.88 -23.73
N HIS A 234 -115.24 -1.00 -22.75
CA HIS A 234 -116.17 -0.78 -21.65
C HIS A 234 -117.52 -0.21 -22.14
N ALA A 235 -117.52 0.80 -23.03
CA ALA A 235 -118.73 1.35 -23.63
C ALA A 235 -119.52 0.29 -24.42
N PHE A 236 -118.80 -0.63 -25.09
CA PHE A 236 -119.39 -1.78 -25.78
C PHE A 236 -120.03 -2.76 -24.79
N LYS A 237 -119.32 -3.15 -23.72
CA LYS A 237 -119.82 -4.11 -22.71
C LYS A 237 -120.98 -3.55 -21.87
N SER A 238 -120.96 -2.26 -21.54
CA SER A 238 -121.99 -1.58 -20.75
C SER A 238 -123.26 -1.25 -21.55
N GLY A 239 -123.23 -1.39 -22.89
CA GLY A 239 -124.40 -1.26 -23.77
C GLY A 239 -124.77 0.16 -24.18
N GLN A 240 -123.89 1.16 -23.94
CA GLN A 240 -124.10 2.56 -24.32
C GLN A 240 -124.10 2.81 -25.83
N LEU A 241 -123.44 1.95 -26.61
CA LEU A 241 -123.41 2.04 -28.09
C LEU A 241 -124.65 1.44 -28.77
N GLY A 242 -125.73 1.21 -28.01
CA GLY A 242 -126.96 0.62 -28.51
C GLY A 242 -126.85 -0.90 -28.61
N LYS A 243 -127.43 -1.62 -27.65
CA LYS A 243 -127.85 -3.00 -27.90
C LYS A 243 -128.77 -2.96 -29.10
N GLY A 244 -128.36 -3.55 -30.22
CA GLY A 244 -129.17 -3.62 -31.43
C GLY A 244 -130.58 -4.12 -31.11
N SER A 245 -131.51 -3.18 -30.96
CA SER A 245 -132.94 -3.40 -30.89
C SER A 245 -133.44 -3.69 -32.31
N GLY A 246 -132.98 -4.82 -32.84
CA GLY A 246 -133.32 -5.31 -34.16
C GLY A 246 -134.48 -6.30 -34.10
N LYS A 247 -135.71 -5.80 -34.20
CA LYS A 247 -136.89 -6.57 -34.61
C LYS A 247 -136.60 -7.36 -35.90
N ARG A 248 -136.90 -8.67 -35.90
CA ARG A 248 -137.41 -9.45 -37.05
C ARG A 248 -138.36 -10.52 -36.48
N LYS A 249 -139.68 -10.26 -36.38
CA LYS A 249 -140.78 -10.39 -37.36
C LYS A 249 -141.08 -11.83 -37.80
N ARG A 250 -142.24 -12.30 -37.31
CA ARG A 250 -143.04 -13.52 -37.57
C ARG A 250 -142.48 -14.84 -37.06
#